data_AF-A0A9L0S9W4-F1
#
_entry.id   AF-A0A9L0S9W4-F1
#
_cell.length_a   1.000
_cell.length_b   1.000
_cell.length_c   1.000
_cell.angle_alpha   90.00
_cell.angle_beta   90.00
_cell.angle_gamma   90.00
#
_symmetry.space_group_name_H-M   'P 1'
#
loop_
_entity.id
_entity.type
_entity.pdbx_description
1 polymer ?
#
loop_
_entity_poly.entity_id
_entity_poly.type
_entity_poly.pdbx_seq_one_letter_code
_entity_poly.pdbx_strand_id
1 'polypeptide(L)'
;MEEEKYLPELMAEKDSLDPSFVHASRLLAEEIEKFQGSDGKKEDEEKKYLDVISNKNIKLSERVLIPVKQYPKVVSHLLSTGKLITTSKVSLKCKCLFMESKPVSLLKGPVGATKAYPSRPSL
;
A
#
# COMPACT_ATOMS: atom_id res chain seq x y z
N MET A 1 -23.25 5.15 16.50
CA MET A 1 -23.86 3.80 16.61
C MET A 1 -23.66 2.94 15.36
N GLU A 2 -23.23 3.46 14.21
CA GLU A 2 -23.03 2.65 12.99
C GLU A 2 -21.60 2.07 12.87
N GLU A 3 -20.60 2.77 13.41
CA GLU A 3 -19.18 2.37 13.33
C GLU A 3 -18.85 1.07 14.08
N GLU A 4 -19.56 0.75 15.17
CA GLU A 4 -19.32 -0.47 15.96
C GLU A 4 -19.74 -1.75 15.22
N LYS A 5 -20.68 -1.65 14.27
CA LYS A 5 -21.18 -2.78 13.48
C LYS A 5 -20.35 -3.02 12.22
N TYR A 6 -19.70 -1.98 11.71
CA TYR A 6 -19.00 -1.99 10.43
C TYR A 6 -17.77 -2.93 10.41
N LEU A 7 -16.95 -2.92 11.47
CA LEU A 7 -15.75 -3.77 11.54
C LEU A 7 -16.08 -5.28 11.58
N PRO A 8 -17.03 -5.75 12.42
CA PRO A 8 -17.51 -7.12 12.37
C PRO A 8 -18.04 -7.54 11.00
N GLU A 9 -18.74 -6.65 10.30
CA GLU A 9 -19.27 -6.91 8.95
C GLU A 9 -18.14 -7.09 7.92
N LEU A 10 -17.11 -6.23 7.93
CA LEU A 10 -15.94 -6.37 7.04
C LEU A 10 -15.18 -7.68 7.27
N MET A 11 -15.07 -8.13 8.53
CA MET A 11 -14.44 -9.40 8.86
C MET A 11 -15.26 -10.58 8.33
N ALA A 12 -16.58 -10.55 8.52
CA ALA A 12 -17.48 -11.58 8.01
C ALA A 12 -17.49 -11.64 6.47
N GLU A 13 -17.46 -10.49 5.79
CA GLU A 13 -17.34 -10.43 4.33
C GLU A 13 -16.00 -11.04 3.86
N LYS A 14 -14.89 -10.70 4.52
CA LYS A 14 -13.58 -11.25 4.17
C LYS A 14 -13.52 -12.77 4.31
N ASP A 15 -14.12 -13.32 5.37
CA ASP A 15 -14.09 -14.75 5.67
C ASP A 15 -15.04 -15.57 4.77
N SER A 16 -16.12 -14.94 4.28
CA SER A 16 -17.06 -15.56 3.34
C SER A 16 -16.66 -15.38 1.87
N LEU A 17 -15.70 -14.50 1.58
CA LEU A 17 -15.24 -14.23 0.22
C LEU A 17 -14.43 -15.41 -0.35
N ASP A 18 -14.75 -15.80 -1.59
CA ASP A 18 -14.00 -16.85 -2.27
C ASP A 18 -12.52 -16.43 -2.53
N PRO A 19 -11.53 -17.29 -2.25
CA PRO A 19 -10.11 -16.95 -2.42
C PRO A 19 -9.69 -16.56 -3.84
N SER A 20 -10.48 -16.86 -4.88
CA SER A 20 -10.18 -16.40 -6.24
C SER A 20 -10.26 -14.88 -6.40
N PHE A 21 -11.00 -14.19 -5.51
CA PHE A 21 -11.11 -12.73 -5.49
C PHE A 21 -9.93 -12.07 -4.75
N VAL A 22 -8.71 -12.33 -5.24
CA VAL A 22 -7.45 -11.83 -4.65
C VAL A 22 -7.46 -10.32 -4.42
N HIS A 23 -8.00 -9.55 -5.35
CA HIS A 23 -8.02 -8.09 -5.25
C HIS A 23 -9.03 -7.58 -4.22
N ALA A 24 -10.23 -8.16 -4.16
CA ALA A 24 -11.25 -7.76 -3.19
C ALA A 24 -10.82 -8.16 -1.77
N SER A 25 -10.26 -9.36 -1.60
CA SER A 25 -9.69 -9.81 -0.32
C SER A 25 -8.59 -8.86 0.19
N ARG A 26 -7.70 -8.40 -0.71
CA ARG A 26 -6.66 -7.40 -0.37
C ARG A 26 -7.26 -6.06 0.07
N LEU A 27 -8.28 -5.56 -0.64
CA LEU A 27 -8.92 -4.29 -0.30
C LEU A 27 -9.65 -4.35 1.05
N LEU A 28 -10.35 -5.46 1.33
CA LEU A 28 -11.00 -5.68 2.62
C LEU A 28 -9.97 -5.75 3.75
N ALA A 29 -8.85 -6.44 3.54
CA ALA A 29 -7.77 -6.49 4.52
C ALA A 29 -7.17 -5.10 4.79
N GLU A 30 -6.93 -4.29 3.75
CA GLU A 30 -6.45 -2.91 3.89
C GLU A 30 -7.45 -2.02 4.62
N GLU A 31 -8.75 -2.24 4.44
CA GLU A 31 -9.78 -1.48 5.14
C GLU A 31 -9.85 -1.85 6.62
N ILE A 32 -9.86 -3.15 6.95
CA ILE A 32 -9.82 -3.65 8.33
C ILE A 32 -8.57 -3.13 9.07
N GLU A 33 -7.41 -3.12 8.41
CA GLU A 33 -6.16 -2.61 9.00
C GLU A 33 -6.22 -1.11 9.31
N LYS A 34 -6.97 -0.31 8.54
CA LYS A 34 -7.15 1.13 8.85
C LYS A 34 -7.92 1.34 10.15
N PHE A 35 -8.91 0.50 10.47
CA PHE A 35 -9.67 0.59 11.72
C PHE A 35 -8.85 0.13 12.92
N GLN A 36 -8.07 -0.95 12.74
CA GLN A 36 -7.19 -1.44 13.80
C GLN A 36 -5.97 -0.53 14.00
N GLY A 37 -5.56 0.21 12.97
CA GLY A 37 -4.44 1.16 13.00
C GLY A 37 -4.84 2.63 13.18
N SER A 38 -6.13 2.98 13.22
CA SER A 38 -6.58 4.38 13.32
C SER A 38 -6.39 5.03 14.68
N ASP A 39 -6.01 4.28 15.72
CA ASP A 39 -5.45 4.86 16.95
C ASP A 39 -4.12 5.60 16.69
N GLY A 40 -3.43 5.34 15.56
CA GLY A 40 -2.15 5.96 15.22
C GLY A 40 -2.17 7.15 14.25
N LYS A 41 -3.34 7.53 13.69
CA LYS A 41 -3.40 8.57 12.63
C LYS A 41 -3.51 10.02 13.13
N LYS A 42 -3.61 10.24 14.45
CA LYS A 42 -3.43 11.58 15.03
C LYS A 42 -1.95 11.95 15.23
N GLU A 43 -1.02 11.01 15.08
CA GLU A 43 0.40 11.22 15.39
C GLU A 43 1.26 11.80 14.24
N ASP A 44 0.73 11.88 13.01
CA ASP A 44 1.53 12.38 11.86
C ASP A 44 1.92 13.87 12.01
N GLU A 45 1.16 14.64 12.80
CA GLU A 45 1.48 16.04 13.07
C GLU A 45 2.52 16.20 14.19
N GLU A 46 2.51 15.34 15.22
CA GLU A 46 3.48 15.35 16.33
C GLU A 46 4.84 14.73 15.98
N LYS A 47 4.89 13.80 15.02
CA LYS A 47 6.15 13.17 14.56
C LYS A 47 6.91 13.99 13.50
N LYS A 48 6.38 15.16 13.11
CA LYS A 48 7.02 16.02 12.10
C LYS A 48 8.39 16.54 12.56
N TYR A 49 8.57 16.73 13.87
CA TYR A 49 9.82 17.20 14.44
C TYR A 49 10.55 16.08 15.17
N LEU A 50 11.85 15.98 14.90
CA LEU A 50 12.72 15.04 15.57
C LEU A 50 13.27 15.68 16.85
N ASP A 51 13.15 14.97 17.97
CA ASP A 51 13.91 15.29 19.17
C ASP A 51 15.37 14.84 19.02
N VAL A 52 16.27 15.81 18.87
CA VAL A 52 17.70 15.61 18.61
C VAL A 52 18.47 15.19 19.87
N ILE A 53 17.89 15.36 21.08
CA ILE A 53 18.57 15.09 22.35
C ILE A 53 18.43 13.61 22.74
N SER A 54 17.28 12.98 22.43
CA SER A 54 16.96 11.62 22.89
C SER A 54 17.60 10.47 22.09
N ASN A 55 18.44 10.75 21.08
CA ASN A 55 19.18 9.75 20.28
C ASN A 55 18.34 8.55 19.80
N LYS A 56 17.07 8.78 19.47
CA LYS A 56 16.17 7.73 18.95
C LYS A 56 16.55 7.35 17.52
N ASN A 57 16.45 6.07 17.18
CA ASN A 57 16.70 5.60 15.80
C ASN A 57 15.63 6.11 14.84
N ILE A 58 16.05 6.67 13.70
CA ILE A 58 15.17 7.25 12.68
C ILE A 58 15.11 6.32 11.47
N LYS A 59 13.93 6.16 10.88
CA LYS A 59 13.74 5.47 9.61
C LYS A 59 13.57 6.53 8.50
N LEU A 60 14.53 6.57 7.57
CA LEU A 60 14.47 7.43 6.39
C LEU A 60 14.23 6.58 5.14
N SER A 61 13.36 7.03 4.25
CA SER A 61 13.10 6.38 2.97
C SER A 61 12.95 7.42 1.87
N GLU A 62 13.75 7.28 0.81
CA GLU A 62 13.68 8.12 -0.38
C GLU A 62 13.27 7.27 -1.58
N ARG A 63 12.37 7.80 -2.42
CA ARG A 63 11.93 7.15 -3.66
C ARG A 63 12.53 7.88 -4.85
N VAL A 64 13.45 7.20 -5.55
CA VAL A 64 14.12 7.72 -6.75
C VAL A 64 13.54 7.06 -7.99
N LEU A 65 13.19 7.86 -8.99
CA LEU A 65 12.70 7.36 -10.27
C LEU A 65 13.85 6.85 -11.15
N ILE A 66 13.68 5.66 -11.73
CA ILE A 66 14.63 5.10 -12.70
C ILE A 66 14.13 5.43 -14.11
N PRO A 67 14.96 6.05 -14.99
CA PRO A 67 14.55 6.46 -16.33
C PRO A 67 14.47 5.27 -17.31
N VAL A 68 13.53 4.36 -17.08
CA VAL A 68 13.33 3.14 -17.89
C VAL A 68 13.00 3.42 -19.36
N LYS A 69 12.39 4.57 -19.64
CA LYS A 69 12.03 4.99 -21.01
C LYS A 69 13.25 5.37 -21.84
N GLN A 70 14.28 5.92 -21.22
CA GLN A 70 15.48 6.39 -21.92
C GLN A 70 16.50 5.26 -22.09
N TYR A 71 16.63 4.38 -21.09
CA TYR A 71 17.66 3.33 -21.08
C TYR A 71 17.10 1.95 -20.66
N PRO A 72 16.22 1.33 -21.45
CA PRO A 72 15.56 0.08 -21.07
C PRO A 72 16.56 -1.09 -20.92
N LYS A 73 17.57 -1.16 -21.79
CA LYS A 73 18.58 -2.25 -21.79
C LYS A 73 19.48 -2.22 -20.55
N VAL A 74 19.90 -1.03 -20.14
CA VAL A 74 20.79 -0.83 -18.99
C VAL A 74 20.07 -1.14 -17.69
N VAL A 75 18.82 -0.70 -17.54
CA VAL A 75 18.03 -0.97 -16.35
C VAL A 75 17.75 -2.47 -16.20
N SER A 76 17.37 -3.16 -17.27
CA SER A 76 17.16 -4.61 -17.24
C SER A 76 18.40 -5.38 -16.78
N HIS A 77 19.58 -5.02 -17.29
CA HIS A 77 20.84 -5.66 -16.88
C HIS A 77 21.21 -5.36 -15.42
N LEU A 78 20.99 -4.12 -14.95
CA LEU A 78 21.25 -3.75 -13.56
C LEU A 78 20.31 -4.42 -12.56
N LEU A 79 19.05 -4.64 -12.95
CA LEU A 79 18.06 -5.36 -12.16
C LEU A 79 18.35 -6.87 -12.12
N SER A 80 18.69 -7.48 -13.27
CA SER A 80 18.96 -8.91 -13.35
C SER A 80 20.26 -9.32 -12.65
N THR A 81 21.30 -8.48 -12.74
CA THR A 81 22.58 -8.73 -12.05
C THR A 81 22.56 -8.36 -10.58
N GLY A 82 21.51 -7.68 -10.09
CA GLY A 82 21.42 -7.20 -8.71
C GLY A 82 22.50 -6.21 -8.31
N LYS A 83 23.33 -5.74 -9.25
CA LYS A 83 24.55 -4.96 -9.01
C LYS A 83 24.24 -3.64 -8.31
N LEU A 84 23.15 -2.98 -8.68
CA LEU A 84 22.70 -1.73 -8.04
C LEU A 84 22.32 -1.94 -6.57
N ILE A 85 21.70 -3.08 -6.24
CA ILE A 85 21.19 -3.38 -4.89
C ILE A 85 22.35 -3.81 -3.97
N THR A 86 23.31 -4.55 -4.49
CA THR A 86 24.44 -5.06 -3.69
C THR A 86 25.48 -3.97 -3.42
N THR A 87 25.84 -3.15 -4.40
CA THR A 87 26.82 -2.07 -4.20
C THR A 87 26.31 -0.98 -3.26
N SER A 88 25.03 -0.61 -3.37
CA SER A 88 24.41 0.41 -2.51
C SER A 88 24.26 -0.05 -1.05
N LYS A 89 23.91 -1.32 -0.81
CA LYS A 89 23.84 -1.89 0.54
C LYS A 89 25.20 -1.90 1.23
N VAL A 90 26.26 -2.30 0.52
CA VAL A 90 27.62 -2.40 1.07
C VAL A 90 28.23 -1.03 1.35
N SER A 91 28.01 -0.04 0.46
CA SER A 91 28.66 1.26 0.57
C SER A 91 27.91 2.27 1.45
N LEU A 92 26.57 2.23 1.46
CA LEU A 92 25.75 3.29 2.08
C LEU A 92 25.06 2.86 3.37
N LYS A 93 25.17 1.57 3.78
CA LYS A 93 24.39 0.99 4.90
C LYS A 93 22.88 1.25 4.81
N CYS A 94 22.37 1.38 3.59
CA CYS A 94 20.95 1.62 3.31
C CYS A 94 20.26 0.33 2.83
N LYS A 95 18.96 0.20 3.09
CA LYS A 95 18.14 -0.84 2.45
C LYS A 95 17.60 -0.31 1.13
N CYS A 96 18.14 -0.78 0.01
CA CYS A 96 17.60 -0.47 -1.32
C CYS A 96 16.58 -1.53 -1.75
N LEU A 97 15.38 -1.07 -2.13
CA LEU A 97 14.27 -1.88 -2.62
C LEU A 97 13.82 -1.32 -3.99
N PHE A 98 13.64 -2.20 -4.97
CA PHE A 98 13.00 -1.83 -6.23
C PHE A 98 11.49 -1.96 -6.06
N MET A 99 10.76 -0.87 -6.28
CA MET A 99 9.31 -0.88 -6.27
C MET A 99 8.79 -0.69 -7.68
N GLU A 100 7.90 -1.57 -8.13
CA GLU A 100 7.12 -1.27 -9.33
C GLU A 100 6.26 -0.04 -9.05
N SER A 101 6.39 0.98 -9.90
CA SER A 101 5.46 2.09 -9.90
C SER A 101 4.09 1.54 -10.31
N LYS A 102 3.20 1.30 -9.33
CA LYS A 102 1.79 1.06 -9.63
C LYS A 102 1.32 2.21 -10.53
N PRO A 103 0.71 1.93 -11.69
CA PRO A 103 0.27 3.00 -12.57
C PRO A 103 -0.75 3.86 -11.83
N VAL A 104 -0.53 5.17 -11.83
CA VAL A 104 -1.39 6.21 -11.22
C VAL A 104 -2.80 6.23 -11.84
N SER A 105 -3.09 5.36 -12.81
CA SER A 105 -4.39 5.25 -13.48
C SER A 105 -5.50 4.57 -12.67
N LEU A 106 -5.22 4.01 -11.48
CA LEU A 106 -6.24 3.39 -10.62
C LEU A 106 -6.93 4.35 -9.63
N LEU A 107 -6.57 5.64 -9.63
CA LEU A 107 -7.25 6.69 -8.84
C LEU A 107 -8.30 7.47 -9.63
N LYS A 108 -8.70 7.01 -10.82
CA LYS A 108 -9.95 7.46 -11.44
C LYS A 108 -11.02 6.42 -11.16
N GLY A 109 -11.71 6.60 -10.03
CA GLY A 109 -12.97 5.89 -9.79
C GLY A 109 -13.92 6.12 -10.97
N PRO A 110 -14.68 5.11 -11.40
CA PRO A 110 -15.72 5.30 -12.39
C PRO A 110 -16.81 6.18 -11.76
N VAL A 111 -16.90 7.43 -12.23
CA VAL A 111 -18.10 8.24 -12.03
C VAL A 111 -19.18 7.61 -12.93
N GLY A 112 -20.19 7.04 -12.30
CA GLY A 112 -21.47 6.71 -12.94
C GLY A 112 -21.54 5.37 -13.67
N ALA A 113 -21.92 4.32 -12.95
CA ALA A 113 -22.71 3.23 -13.52
C ALA A 113 -23.64 2.69 -12.42
N THR A 114 -24.85 3.24 -12.35
CA THR A 114 -25.97 2.64 -11.64
C THR A 114 -26.23 1.25 -12.23
N LYS A 115 -25.70 0.19 -11.60
CA LYS A 115 -26.21 -1.16 -11.79
C LYS A 115 -27.39 -1.36 -10.85
N ALA A 116 -28.59 -1.43 -11.42
CA ALA A 116 -29.77 -1.91 -10.74
C ALA A 116 -29.51 -3.36 -10.27
N TYR A 117 -29.59 -3.58 -8.96
CA TYR A 117 -29.67 -4.93 -8.41
C TYR A 117 -31.08 -5.48 -8.68
N PRO A 118 -31.23 -6.73 -9.16
CA PRO A 118 -32.54 -7.35 -9.22
C PRO A 118 -33.06 -7.59 -7.81
N SER A 119 -34.30 -7.17 -7.58
CA SER A 119 -35.07 -7.36 -6.37
C SER A 119 -35.09 -8.83 -5.96
N ARG A 120 -34.72 -9.09 -4.70
CA ARG A 120 -34.84 -10.38 -4.02
C ARG A 120 -36.30 -10.84 -4.05
N PRO A 121 -36.66 -12.02 -4.60
CA PRO A 121 -38.00 -12.56 -4.44
C PRO A 121 -38.15 -13.06 -3.00
N SER A 122 -39.15 -12.52 -2.30
CA SER A 122 -39.65 -13.09 -1.05
C SER A 122 -40.44 -14.38 -1.36
N LEU A 123 -40.02 -15.49 -0.75
CA LEU A 123 -40.88 -16.62 -0.44
C LEU A 123 -40.77 -16.86 1.07
#